data_AF-A0A4D5XEL7-F1
#
_entry.id   AF-A0A4D5XEL7-F1
#
_cell.length_a   1.000
_cell.length_b   1.000
_cell.length_c   1.000
_cell.angle_alpha   90.00
_cell.angle_beta   90.00
_cell.angle_gamma   90.00
#
_symmetry.space_group_name_H-M   'P 1'
#
loop_
_entity.id
_entity.type
_entity.pdbx_description
1 polymer ?
#
loop_
_entity_poly.entity_id
_entity_poly.type
_entity_poly.pdbx_seq_one_letter_code
_entity_poly.pdbx_strand_id
1 'polypeptide(L)'
;QKMRDSAFVKKYSVQFVSPSGRASQPFYFFNRYSQDVAQTWQVLRSEFDVMVLNNARERGAQVREQTAVKELIREGEKVVGVRAEDVEGRELEFRAPMTVDCSGRHAFATVRNGWRMSDPLLNKVAVWTYYRGARRDPGIDEGGTTVAFVPEK
;
A
#
# COMPACT_ATOMS: atom_id res chain seq x y z
N GLN A 1 2.88 18.28 2.80
CA GLN A 1 4.16 18.94 2.48
C GLN A 1 5.16 17.95 1.89
N LYS A 2 5.70 16.98 2.66
CA LYS A 2 6.71 15.99 2.20
C LYS A 2 6.45 15.35 0.82
N MET A 3 5.22 14.91 0.52
CA MET A 3 4.88 14.36 -0.81
C MET A 3 4.98 15.37 -1.95
N ARG A 4 4.58 16.62 -1.72
CA ARG A 4 4.66 17.70 -2.73
C ARG A 4 6.11 18.06 -3.05
N ASP A 5 7.00 17.91 -2.07
CA ASP A 5 8.43 18.20 -2.18
C ASP A 5 9.25 16.96 -2.62
N SER A 6 8.61 15.79 -2.74
CA SER A 6 9.27 14.55 -3.15
C SER A 6 9.55 14.52 -4.65
N ALA A 7 10.52 13.70 -5.06
CA ALA A 7 10.81 13.44 -6.47
C ALA A 7 9.83 12.45 -7.12
N PHE A 8 8.78 11.99 -6.40
CA PHE A 8 7.81 11.08 -6.96
C PHE A 8 7.01 11.74 -8.09
N VAL A 9 6.74 10.96 -9.13
CA VAL A 9 6.06 11.44 -10.33
C VAL A 9 4.61 11.71 -9.99
N LYS A 10 4.12 12.92 -10.31
CA LYS A 10 2.72 13.27 -10.09
C LYS A 10 1.83 12.52 -11.09
N LYS A 11 0.70 11.99 -10.60
CA LYS A 11 -0.30 11.26 -11.36
C LYS A 11 -1.61 12.01 -11.31
N TYR A 12 -2.13 12.34 -12.49
CA TYR A 12 -3.38 13.08 -12.67
C TYR A 12 -4.49 12.25 -13.34
N SER A 13 -4.13 11.09 -13.91
CA SER A 13 -5.02 10.30 -14.74
C SER A 13 -4.71 8.80 -14.71
N VAL A 14 -5.64 8.05 -15.29
CA VAL A 14 -5.46 6.65 -15.69
C VAL A 14 -5.98 6.50 -17.13
N GLN A 15 -5.36 5.62 -17.91
CA GLN A 15 -5.75 5.32 -19.27
C GLN A 15 -5.87 3.80 -19.45
N PHE A 16 -6.81 3.37 -20.31
CA PHE A 16 -7.01 1.97 -20.62
C PHE A 16 -6.77 1.72 -22.10
N VAL A 17 -6.05 0.65 -22.42
CA VAL A 17 -5.83 0.17 -23.79
C VAL A 17 -6.61 -1.10 -23.99
N SER A 18 -7.59 -1.05 -24.89
CA SER A 18 -8.42 -2.20 -25.24
C SER A 18 -7.61 -3.31 -25.93
N PRO A 19 -8.15 -4.55 -26.04
CA PRO A 19 -7.50 -5.62 -26.79
C PRO A 19 -7.18 -5.26 -28.26
N SER A 20 -7.90 -4.30 -28.84
CA SER A 20 -7.62 -3.78 -30.19
C SER A 20 -6.37 -2.89 -30.28
N GLY A 21 -5.72 -2.59 -29.16
CA GLY A 21 -4.63 -1.61 -29.06
C GLY A 21 -5.09 -0.15 -29.00
N ARG A 22 -6.40 0.11 -29.15
CA ARG A 22 -6.95 1.47 -29.01
C ARG A 22 -6.94 1.92 -27.56
N ALA A 23 -6.28 3.04 -27.30
CA ALA A 23 -6.28 3.72 -26.01
C ALA A 23 -7.54 4.57 -25.81
N SER A 24 -8.05 4.61 -24.58
CA SER A 24 -9.11 5.53 -24.17
C SER A 24 -8.59 6.98 -24.14
N GLN A 25 -9.50 7.95 -24.05
CA GLN A 25 -9.09 9.25 -23.50
C GLN A 25 -8.64 9.06 -22.04
N PRO A 26 -7.65 9.83 -21.55
CA PRO A 26 -7.25 9.77 -20.15
C PRO A 26 -8.41 10.16 -19.23
N PHE A 27 -8.62 9.37 -18.18
CA PHE A 27 -9.57 9.67 -17.12
C PHE A 27 -8.89 10.57 -16.09
N TYR A 28 -9.03 11.88 -16.28
CA TYR A 28 -8.45 12.87 -15.38
C TYR A 28 -9.22 13.00 -14.07
N PHE A 29 -8.49 13.02 -12.94
CA PHE A 29 -9.10 13.11 -11.61
C PHE A 29 -9.82 14.43 -11.37
N PHE A 30 -9.34 15.53 -11.97
CA PHE A 30 -9.95 16.86 -11.82
C PHE A 30 -11.31 17.02 -12.52
N ASN A 31 -11.70 16.04 -13.35
CA ASN A 31 -13.06 16.00 -13.90
C ASN A 31 -14.09 15.55 -12.86
N ARG A 32 -13.65 14.89 -11.77
CA ARG A 32 -14.54 14.33 -10.73
C ARG A 32 -14.35 14.96 -9.36
N TYR A 33 -13.14 15.43 -9.07
CA TYR A 33 -12.73 15.95 -7.77
C TYR A 33 -12.24 17.39 -7.86
N SER A 34 -12.29 18.10 -6.73
CA SER A 34 -11.73 19.45 -6.62
C SER A 34 -10.20 19.44 -6.80
N GLN A 35 -9.67 20.55 -7.31
CA GLN A 35 -8.26 20.64 -7.71
C GLN A 35 -7.26 20.39 -6.56
N ASP A 36 -7.67 20.60 -5.31
CA ASP A 36 -6.84 20.38 -4.12
C ASP A 36 -6.61 18.90 -3.79
N VAL A 37 -7.44 18.00 -4.33
CA VAL A 37 -7.33 16.54 -4.12
C VAL A 37 -7.26 15.73 -5.42
N ALA A 38 -7.37 16.38 -6.59
CA ALA A 38 -7.38 15.75 -7.92
C ALA A 38 -5.99 15.30 -8.43
N GLN A 39 -5.13 14.80 -7.54
CA GLN A 39 -3.75 14.41 -7.85
C GLN A 39 -3.26 13.36 -6.85
N THR A 40 -2.41 12.44 -7.33
CA THR A 40 -1.66 11.51 -6.49
C THR A 40 -0.25 11.30 -7.05
N TRP A 41 0.50 10.30 -6.60
CA TRP A 41 1.89 10.05 -6.99
C TRP A 41 2.11 8.60 -7.40
N GLN A 42 3.00 8.38 -8.37
CA GLN A 42 3.66 7.10 -8.58
C GLN A 42 4.83 7.00 -7.62
N VAL A 43 4.74 6.12 -6.62
CA VAL A 43 5.71 6.04 -5.53
C VAL A 43 6.53 4.76 -5.60
N LEU A 44 7.81 4.86 -5.25
CA LEU A 44 8.59 3.69 -4.87
C LEU A 44 8.29 3.35 -3.41
N ARG A 45 7.66 2.20 -3.17
CA ARG A 45 7.14 1.82 -1.85
C ARG A 45 8.20 1.80 -0.74
N SER A 46 9.43 1.37 -1.05
CA SER A 46 10.52 1.36 -0.07
C SER A 46 10.85 2.74 0.47
N GLU A 47 10.74 3.79 -0.35
CA GLU A 47 11.00 5.17 0.05
C GLU A 47 9.75 5.81 0.68
N PHE A 48 8.58 5.57 0.09
CA PHE A 48 7.32 6.11 0.58
C PHE A 48 6.97 5.58 1.96
N ASP A 49 7.12 4.28 2.21
CA ASP A 49 6.78 3.68 3.50
C ASP A 49 7.68 4.22 4.61
N VAL A 50 8.98 4.42 4.33
CA VAL A 50 9.92 5.07 5.26
C VAL A 50 9.52 6.51 5.53
N MET A 51 9.13 7.27 4.49
CA MET A 51 8.65 8.63 4.64
C MET A 51 7.43 8.72 5.56
N VAL A 52 6.45 7.82 5.36
CA VAL A 52 5.24 7.74 6.19
C VAL A 52 5.58 7.34 7.62
N LEU A 53 6.44 6.34 7.80
CA LEU A 53 6.88 5.85 9.11
C LEU A 53 7.60 6.92 9.92
N ASN A 54 8.52 7.66 9.29
CA ASN A 54 9.23 8.77 9.93
C ASN A 54 8.31 9.94 10.25
N ASN A 55 7.33 10.24 9.39
CA ASN A 55 6.30 11.21 9.72
C ASN A 55 5.48 10.77 10.95
N ALA A 56 5.15 9.48 11.09
CA ALA A 56 4.48 8.99 12.30
C ALA A 56 5.33 9.20 13.56
N ARG A 57 6.64 8.91 13.50
CA ARG A 57 7.60 9.18 14.59
C ARG A 57 7.64 10.65 14.98
N GLU A 58 7.77 11.54 14.01
CA GLU A 58 7.77 13.00 14.22
C GLU A 58 6.47 13.51 14.85
N ARG A 59 5.36 12.78 14.67
CA ARG A 59 4.05 13.07 15.28
C ARG A 59 3.86 12.39 16.63
N GLY A 60 4.89 11.76 17.18
CA GLY A 60 4.90 11.18 18.52
C GLY A 60 4.59 9.67 18.57
N ALA A 61 4.47 8.99 17.44
CA ALA A 61 4.31 7.54 17.45
C ALA A 61 5.62 6.86 17.87
N GLN A 62 5.55 5.91 18.81
CA GLN A 62 6.66 5.01 19.08
C GLN A 62 6.69 3.93 17.99
N VAL A 63 7.76 3.92 17.20
CA VAL A 63 7.94 2.96 16.12
C VAL A 63 9.11 2.05 16.45
N ARG A 64 8.84 0.74 16.48
CA ARG A 64 9.84 -0.32 16.67
C ARG A 64 9.98 -1.12 15.39
N GLU A 65 11.10 -0.92 14.69
CA GLU A 65 11.48 -1.74 13.54
C GLU A 65 12.15 -3.03 14.01
N GLN A 66 12.26 -4.01 13.11
CA GLN A 66 12.85 -5.32 13.39
C GLN A 66 12.27 -6.01 14.65
N THR A 67 10.99 -5.77 14.91
CA THR A 67 10.23 -6.32 16.05
C THR A 67 9.02 -7.04 15.50
N ALA A 68 9.06 -8.37 15.44
CA ALA A 68 8.02 -9.17 14.82
C ALA A 68 6.98 -9.60 15.86
N VAL A 69 5.72 -9.22 15.67
CA VAL A 69 4.61 -9.71 16.50
C VAL A 69 4.41 -11.21 16.25
N LYS A 70 4.39 -12.01 17.32
CA LYS A 70 4.23 -13.45 17.30
C LYS A 70 2.87 -13.90 17.82
N GLU A 71 2.29 -13.21 18.80
CA GLU A 71 1.04 -13.63 19.44
C GLU A 71 0.14 -12.46 19.88
N LEU A 72 -1.17 -12.68 19.94
CA LEU A 72 -2.15 -11.77 20.56
C LEU A 72 -2.30 -12.12 22.05
N ILE A 73 -2.23 -11.13 22.92
CA ILE A 73 -2.48 -11.31 24.36
C ILE A 73 -3.97 -11.10 24.60
N ARG A 74 -4.60 -12.03 25.33
CA ARG A 74 -6.04 -12.02 25.59
C ARG A 74 -6.38 -12.14 27.06
N GLU A 75 -7.44 -11.46 27.45
CA GLU A 75 -8.14 -11.62 28.73
C GLU A 75 -9.61 -11.95 28.42
N GLY A 76 -9.94 -13.24 28.52
CA GLY A 76 -11.18 -13.78 27.95
C GLY A 76 -11.24 -13.51 26.44
N GLU A 77 -12.35 -12.91 25.98
CA GLU A 77 -12.56 -12.56 24.57
C GLU A 77 -11.79 -11.29 24.12
N LYS A 78 -11.29 -10.49 25.07
CA LYS A 78 -10.68 -9.19 24.78
C LYS A 78 -9.20 -9.33 24.43
N VAL A 79 -8.79 -8.78 23.28
CA VAL A 79 -7.36 -8.57 22.99
C VAL A 79 -6.86 -7.38 23.77
N VAL A 80 -5.82 -7.59 24.58
CA VAL A 80 -5.24 -6.58 25.49
C VAL A 80 -3.78 -6.26 25.16
N GLY A 81 -3.25 -6.80 24.07
CA GLY A 81 -1.88 -6.54 23.65
C GLY A 81 -1.34 -7.56 22.65
N VAL A 82 -0.02 -7.51 22.47
CA VAL A 82 0.74 -8.41 21.61
C VAL A 82 2.04 -8.83 22.27
N ARG A 83 2.46 -10.06 21.98
CA ARG A 83 3.81 -10.56 22.25
C ARG A 83 4.61 -10.49 20.95
N ALA A 84 5.81 -9.95 21.03
CA ALA A 84 6.70 -9.77 19.90
C ALA A 84 8.10 -10.32 20.22
N GLU A 85 8.94 -10.37 19.20
CA GLU A 85 10.32 -10.83 19.26
C GLU A 85 11.20 -9.83 18.53
N ASP A 86 12.35 -9.48 19.11
CA ASP A 86 13.35 -8.66 18.45
C ASP A 86 14.36 -9.49 17.64
N VAL A 87 15.34 -8.82 17.02
CA VAL A 87 16.38 -9.49 16.22
C VAL A 87 17.31 -10.42 17.01
N GLU A 88 17.35 -10.28 18.34
CA GLU A 88 18.16 -11.12 19.24
C GLU A 88 17.34 -12.31 19.76
N GLY A 89 16.07 -12.44 19.35
CA GLY A 89 15.17 -13.49 19.82
C GLY A 89 14.58 -13.20 21.20
N ARG A 90 14.71 -11.99 21.73
CA ARG A 90 14.13 -11.63 23.03
C ARG A 90 12.64 -11.42 22.89
N GLU A 91 11.89 -12.05 23.79
CA GLU A 91 10.45 -11.85 23.89
C GLU A 91 10.12 -10.48 24.51
N LEU A 92 9.20 -9.77 23.87
CA LEU A 92 8.72 -8.46 24.26
C LEU A 92 7.20 -8.49 24.44
N GLU A 93 6.69 -7.88 25.50
CA GLU A 93 5.25 -7.75 25.75
C GLU A 93 4.80 -6.30 25.60
N PHE A 94 3.76 -6.07 24.79
CA PHE A 94 3.13 -4.75 24.62
C PHE A 94 1.65 -4.85 24.94
N ARG A 95 1.20 -4.18 26.01
CA ARG A 95 -0.21 -4.09 26.39
C ARG A 95 -0.82 -2.76 25.95
N ALA A 96 -2.05 -2.82 25.45
CA ALA A 96 -2.78 -1.64 25.00
C ALA A 96 -4.31 -1.84 25.17
N PRO A 97 -5.07 -0.78 25.47
CA PRO A 97 -6.54 -0.84 25.51
C PRO A 97 -7.18 -1.23 24.17
N MET A 98 -6.48 -0.94 23.07
CA MET A 98 -6.87 -1.26 21.70
C MET A 98 -5.64 -1.74 20.92
N THR A 99 -5.82 -2.82 20.15
CA THR A 99 -4.81 -3.37 19.25
C THR A 99 -5.38 -3.41 17.84
N VAL A 100 -4.67 -2.87 16.85
CA VAL A 100 -5.10 -2.82 15.45
C VAL A 100 -4.10 -3.61 14.59
N ASP A 101 -4.61 -4.58 13.84
CA ASP A 101 -3.79 -5.38 12.92
C ASP A 101 -3.63 -4.66 11.58
N CYS A 102 -2.41 -4.18 11.31
CA CYS A 102 -2.00 -3.56 10.05
C CYS A 102 -0.97 -4.41 9.28
N SER A 103 -0.93 -5.72 9.50
CA SER A 103 0.07 -6.66 8.92
C SER A 103 -0.11 -6.95 7.41
N GLY A 104 -1.07 -6.30 6.76
CA GLY A 104 -1.31 -6.42 5.32
C GLY A 104 -1.69 -7.84 4.90
N ARG A 105 -1.02 -8.38 3.87
CA ARG A 105 -1.35 -9.68 3.27
C ARG A 105 -1.30 -10.86 4.26
N HIS A 106 -0.47 -10.76 5.29
CA HIS A 106 -0.35 -11.80 6.31
C HIS A 106 -1.62 -11.90 7.16
N ALA A 107 -2.36 -10.80 7.34
CA ALA A 107 -3.64 -10.75 8.05
C ALA A 107 -3.57 -11.46 9.41
N PHE A 108 -2.56 -11.11 10.20
CA PHE A 108 -2.12 -11.80 11.42
C PHE A 108 -3.26 -12.19 12.37
N ALA A 109 -4.10 -11.22 12.76
CA ALA A 109 -5.21 -11.45 13.68
C ALA A 109 -6.33 -12.25 13.00
N THR A 110 -6.67 -11.92 11.75
CA THR A 110 -7.71 -12.61 10.97
C THR A 110 -7.38 -14.09 10.80
N VAL A 111 -6.14 -14.44 10.49
CA VAL A 111 -5.69 -15.82 10.33
C VAL A 111 -5.76 -16.56 11.66
N ARG A 112 -5.25 -15.97 12.75
CA ARG A 112 -5.24 -16.62 14.08
C ARG A 112 -6.63 -16.84 14.66
N ASN A 113 -7.60 -16.01 14.29
CA ASN A 113 -8.98 -16.17 14.72
C ASN A 113 -9.81 -17.03 13.75
N GLY A 114 -9.23 -17.53 12.66
CA GLY A 114 -9.96 -18.34 11.66
C GLY A 114 -10.98 -17.54 10.84
N TRP A 115 -10.82 -16.23 10.72
CA TRP A 115 -11.76 -15.33 10.04
C TRP A 115 -11.46 -15.13 8.55
N ARG A 116 -10.40 -15.75 8.04
CA ARG A 116 -9.95 -15.52 6.66
C ARG A 116 -10.89 -16.23 5.69
N MET A 117 -11.54 -15.46 4.83
CA MET A 117 -12.40 -15.96 3.76
C MET A 117 -11.80 -15.58 2.41
N SER A 118 -11.68 -16.54 1.48
CA SER A 118 -11.27 -16.24 0.11
C SER A 118 -12.47 -15.77 -0.71
N ASP A 119 -12.23 -14.78 -1.58
CA ASP A 119 -13.18 -14.41 -2.62
C ASP A 119 -12.92 -15.28 -3.86
N PRO A 120 -13.84 -16.18 -4.24
CA PRO A 120 -13.63 -17.08 -5.38
C PRO A 120 -13.53 -16.35 -6.72
N LEU A 121 -14.06 -15.12 -6.84
CA LEU A 121 -14.03 -14.32 -8.07
C LEU A 121 -12.71 -13.56 -8.24
N LEU A 122 -11.91 -13.47 -7.18
CA LEU A 122 -10.63 -12.74 -7.16
C LEU A 122 -9.41 -13.66 -7.07
N ASN A 123 -9.56 -14.93 -7.47
CA ASN A 123 -8.45 -15.87 -7.57
C ASN A 123 -7.54 -15.56 -8.78
N LYS A 124 -6.78 -14.48 -8.67
CA LYS A 124 -5.92 -13.93 -9.73
C LYS A 124 -4.45 -13.94 -9.28
N VAL A 125 -3.56 -14.14 -10.25
CA VAL A 125 -2.11 -14.04 -10.07
C VAL A 125 -1.58 -12.81 -10.79
N ALA A 126 -0.58 -12.15 -10.21
CA ALA A 126 0.13 -11.04 -10.81
C ALA A 126 1.61 -11.40 -11.00
N VAL A 127 2.12 -11.14 -12.21
CA VAL A 127 3.55 -11.20 -12.54
C VAL A 127 3.99 -9.79 -12.90
N TRP A 128 5.10 -9.33 -12.34
CA TRP A 128 5.55 -7.95 -12.48
C TRP A 128 7.08 -7.86 -12.44
N THR A 129 7.63 -6.80 -13.05
CA THR A 129 9.06 -6.44 -13.01
C THR A 129 9.23 -4.95 -13.29
N TYR A 130 10.46 -4.44 -13.14
CA TYR A 130 10.83 -3.07 -13.48
C TYR A 130 11.56 -3.00 -14.82
N TYR A 131 11.29 -1.96 -15.59
CA TYR A 131 11.96 -1.68 -16.86
C TYR A 131 12.65 -0.32 -16.81
N ARG A 132 13.80 -0.20 -17.48
CA ARG A 132 14.56 1.06 -17.62
C ARG A 132 14.47 1.56 -19.07
N GLY A 133 14.37 2.88 -19.25
CA GLY A 133 14.32 3.51 -20.58
C GLY A 133 12.94 3.45 -21.24
N ALA A 134 11.89 3.18 -20.47
CA ALA A 134 10.52 3.26 -20.96
C ALA A 134 10.15 4.69 -21.38
N ARG A 135 9.38 4.81 -22.46
CA ARG A 135 8.83 6.10 -22.91
C ARG A 135 7.67 6.51 -22.01
N ARG A 136 7.52 7.82 -21.83
CA ARG A 136 6.40 8.45 -21.12
C ARG A 136 5.66 9.36 -22.07
N ASP A 137 4.37 9.53 -21.82
CA ASP A 137 3.57 10.54 -22.49
C ASP A 137 4.05 11.95 -22.10
N PRO A 138 3.86 12.95 -22.98
CA PRO A 138 4.31 14.31 -22.71
C PRO A 138 3.41 15.03 -21.70
N GLY A 139 3.97 16.03 -21.01
CA GLY A 139 3.21 16.96 -20.19
C GLY A 139 2.51 16.30 -19.00
N ILE A 140 1.23 16.65 -18.79
CA ILE A 140 0.46 16.22 -17.61
C ILE A 140 0.27 14.70 -17.52
N ASP A 141 0.40 13.99 -18.64
CA ASP A 141 0.20 12.56 -18.74
C ASP A 141 1.45 11.73 -18.43
N GLU A 142 2.61 12.36 -18.20
CA GLU A 142 3.89 11.66 -17.96
C GLU A 142 3.87 10.65 -16.79
N GLY A 143 2.95 10.86 -15.84
CA GLY A 143 2.74 10.01 -14.66
C GLY A 143 1.46 9.20 -14.71
N GLY A 144 0.72 9.20 -15.82
CA GLY A 144 -0.48 8.41 -16.01
C GLY A 144 -0.20 6.91 -15.84
N THR A 145 -1.16 6.19 -15.24
CA THR A 145 -1.10 4.72 -15.29
C THR A 145 -1.83 4.23 -16.53
N THR A 146 -1.13 3.46 -17.37
CA THR A 146 -1.74 2.80 -18.52
C THR A 146 -2.03 1.34 -18.19
N VAL A 147 -3.27 0.92 -18.33
CA VAL A 147 -3.71 -0.46 -18.13
C VAL A 147 -4.07 -1.05 -19.49
N ALA A 148 -3.25 -1.97 -19.99
CA ALA A 148 -3.45 -2.62 -21.27
C ALA A 148 -4.05 -4.02 -21.10
N PHE A 149 -5.08 -4.31 -21.88
CA PHE A 149 -5.61 -5.65 -22.03
C PHE A 149 -4.91 -6.32 -23.21
N VAL A 150 -4.28 -7.45 -22.95
CA VAL A 150 -3.67 -8.28 -23.99
C VAL A 150 -4.69 -9.36 -24.38
N PRO A 151 -4.96 -9.56 -25.68
CA PRO A 151 -5.76 -10.69 -26.15
C PRO A 151 -5.17 -12.03 -25.66
N GLU A 152 -6.01 -13.06 -25.47
CA GLU A 152 -5.58 -14.44 -25.23
C GLU A 152 -4.78 -14.67 -23.92
N LYS A 153 -5.45 -14.44 -22.78
CA LYS A 153 -5.02 -15.04 -21.50
C LYS A 153 -5.71 -16.37 -21.27
#